data_AF-A0A6N6T7B9-F1
#
_entry.id   AF-A0A6N6T7B9-F1
#
_cell.length_a   1.000
_cell.length_b   1.000
_cell.length_c   1.000
_cell.angle_alpha   90.00
_cell.angle_beta   90.00
_cell.angle_gamma   90.00
#
_symmetry.space_group_name_H-M   'P 1'
#
loop_
_entity.id
_entity.type
_entity.pdbx_description
1 polymer ?
#
loop_
_entity_poly.entity_id
_entity_poly.type
_entity_poly.pdbx_seq_one_letter_code
_entity_poly.pdbx_strand_id
1 'polypeptide(L)'
;MNYEIAEYNETAAAIALLRDKYAAPLDTTTKEGMTTAKEARAEVRGYRVSVEKLRTELKAPLLERGKQIDAEAKRITAELIAIEEPIDAAIKAEERRKEEEKAAKARAEAERVAQINARLLHIRRVPTSLIGKPVGEIEREIERMTAYQPDPGEFAELLPEAIAARNEVRAVLETMLTERKRADEEQARIQVEREELARLRATVAALPPAPPPEPSATPAPPANGTKPNNGRGKKAKLTPIQ
;
A
#
# COMPACT_ATOMS: atom_id res chain seq x y z
N MET A 1 -37.55 54.83 -7.36
CA MET A 1 -38.79 54.06 -7.60
C MET A 1 -39.84 54.60 -6.64
N ASN A 2 -40.94 55.13 -7.17
CA ASN A 2 -42.14 55.39 -6.37
C ASN A 2 -42.95 54.09 -6.35
N TYR A 3 -43.26 53.57 -5.16
CA TYR A 3 -44.15 52.42 -5.01
C TYR A 3 -45.55 52.96 -4.73
N GLU A 4 -46.41 52.97 -5.75
CA GLU A 4 -47.81 53.39 -5.60
C GLU A 4 -48.65 52.21 -5.10
N ILE A 5 -49.16 52.34 -3.88
CA ILE A 5 -50.11 51.41 -3.27
C ILE A 5 -51.48 52.08 -3.33
N ALA A 6 -52.42 51.47 -4.04
CA ALA A 6 -53.69 52.08 -4.39
C ALA A 6 -54.49 52.55 -3.16
N GLU A 7 -54.42 51.80 -2.06
CA GLU A 7 -55.12 52.09 -0.81
C GLU A 7 -54.58 53.33 -0.10
N TYR A 8 -53.38 53.82 -0.45
CA TYR A 8 -52.84 55.08 0.07
C TYR A 8 -53.18 56.30 -0.81
N ASN A 9 -53.83 56.11 -1.96
CA ASN A 9 -54.08 57.20 -2.93
C ASN A 9 -54.86 58.37 -2.32
N GLU A 10 -55.84 58.11 -1.46
CA GLU A 10 -56.61 59.17 -0.78
C GLU A 10 -55.74 60.02 0.15
N THR A 11 -54.88 59.39 0.95
CA THR A 11 -53.96 60.13 1.83
C THR A 11 -52.87 60.83 1.02
N ALA A 12 -52.41 60.23 -0.08
CA ALA A 12 -51.46 60.85 -0.98
C ALA A 12 -52.02 62.14 -1.62
N ALA A 13 -53.29 62.12 -2.06
CA ALA A 13 -53.98 63.29 -2.59
C ALA A 13 -54.19 64.38 -1.51
N ALA A 14 -54.52 63.97 -0.28
CA ALA A 14 -54.73 64.90 0.84
C ALA A 14 -53.46 65.68 1.23
N ILE A 15 -52.25 65.15 0.97
CA ILE A 15 -50.99 65.82 1.31
C ILE A 15 -50.86 67.19 0.61
N ALA A 16 -51.25 67.30 -0.67
CA ALA A 16 -51.19 68.56 -1.39
C ALA A 16 -52.12 69.61 -0.75
N LEU A 17 -53.36 69.19 -0.44
CA LEU A 17 -54.35 70.04 0.22
C LEU A 17 -53.89 70.49 1.62
N LEU A 18 -53.32 69.58 2.41
CA LEU A 18 -52.80 69.89 3.75
C LEU A 18 -51.60 70.83 3.69
N ARG A 19 -50.72 70.68 2.69
CA ARG A 19 -49.59 71.59 2.47
C ARG A 19 -50.06 73.00 2.16
N ASP A 20 -51.05 73.13 1.27
CA ASP A 20 -51.61 74.44 0.91
C ASP A 20 -52.38 75.06 2.09
N LYS A 21 -53.22 74.27 2.77
CA LYS A 21 -54.04 74.69 3.92
C LYS A 21 -53.19 75.22 5.10
N TYR A 22 -52.01 74.64 5.31
CA TYR A 22 -51.11 74.99 6.41
C TYR A 22 -49.80 75.63 5.94
N ALA A 23 -49.79 76.26 4.75
CA ALA A 23 -48.59 76.90 4.21
C ALA A 23 -48.15 78.14 5.01
N ALA A 24 -49.11 78.87 5.58
CA ALA A 24 -48.85 80.06 6.38
C ALA A 24 -48.45 79.70 7.83
N PRO A 25 -47.51 80.44 8.45
CA PRO A 25 -47.17 80.26 9.86
C PRO A 25 -48.39 80.48 10.78
N LEU A 26 -48.62 79.56 11.70
CA LEU A 26 -49.67 79.66 12.72
C LEU A 26 -49.12 80.41 13.95
N ASP A 27 -49.74 81.54 14.32
CA ASP A 27 -49.34 82.33 15.48
C ASP A 27 -49.81 81.69 16.80
N THR A 28 -48.88 81.05 17.50
CA THR A 28 -49.16 80.34 18.75
C THR A 28 -49.10 81.23 20.00
N THR A 29 -48.81 82.53 19.85
CA THR A 29 -48.73 83.47 20.98
C THR A 29 -50.12 83.93 21.44
N THR A 30 -51.13 83.78 20.60
CA THR A 30 -52.54 84.07 20.92
C THR A 30 -53.31 82.80 21.29
N LYS A 31 -54.38 82.95 22.09
CA LYS A 31 -55.25 81.83 22.50
C LYS A 31 -55.94 81.17 21.31
N GLU A 32 -56.37 81.97 20.34
CA GLU A 32 -57.02 81.51 19.11
C GLU A 32 -56.04 80.76 18.22
N GLY A 33 -54.88 81.34 17.90
CA GLY A 33 -53.90 80.67 17.04
C GLY A 33 -53.26 79.43 17.67
N MET A 34 -53.14 79.37 19.00
CA MET A 34 -52.79 78.13 19.71
C MET A 34 -53.84 77.02 19.53
N THR A 35 -55.13 77.37 19.49
CA THR A 35 -56.22 76.41 19.26
C THR A 35 -56.16 75.89 17.82
N THR A 36 -56.04 76.78 16.85
CA THR A 36 -55.87 76.45 15.43
C THR A 36 -54.66 75.54 15.19
N ALA A 37 -53.53 75.81 15.85
CA ALA A 37 -52.33 74.98 15.72
C ALA A 37 -52.50 73.56 16.27
N LYS A 38 -53.25 73.39 17.37
CA LYS A 38 -53.57 72.07 17.92
C LYS A 38 -54.48 71.28 16.99
N GLU A 39 -55.46 71.94 16.39
CA GLU A 39 -56.38 71.33 15.41
C GLU A 39 -55.64 70.91 14.14
N ALA A 40 -54.79 71.78 13.58
CA ALA A 40 -53.95 71.46 12.43
C ALA A 40 -53.05 70.25 12.68
N ARG A 41 -52.39 70.21 13.84
CA ARG A 41 -51.57 69.06 14.24
C ARG A 41 -52.42 67.79 14.41
N ALA A 42 -53.61 67.90 14.97
CA ALA A 42 -54.51 66.76 15.16
C ALA A 42 -54.95 66.18 13.80
N GLU A 43 -55.30 67.02 12.84
CA GLU A 43 -55.69 66.63 11.48
C GLU A 43 -54.55 65.88 10.76
N VAL A 44 -53.35 66.47 10.70
CA VAL A 44 -52.17 65.84 10.08
C VAL A 44 -51.80 64.53 10.80
N ARG A 45 -51.86 64.51 12.15
CA ARG A 45 -51.64 63.29 12.93
C ARG A 45 -52.68 62.22 12.59
N GLY A 46 -53.92 62.59 12.35
CA GLY A 46 -55.01 61.68 11.95
C GLY A 46 -54.65 60.89 10.69
N TYR A 47 -54.24 61.58 9.62
CA TYR A 47 -53.75 60.95 8.38
C TYR A 47 -52.52 60.06 8.61
N ARG A 48 -51.58 60.49 9.46
CA ARG A 48 -50.41 59.64 9.79
C ARG A 48 -50.82 58.34 10.48
N VAL A 49 -51.79 58.40 11.38
CA VAL A 49 -52.29 57.21 12.10
C VAL A 49 -53.10 56.31 11.19
N SER A 50 -53.92 56.86 10.27
CA SER A 50 -54.72 56.05 9.34
C SER A 50 -53.85 55.26 8.37
N VAL A 51 -52.76 55.84 7.85
CA VAL A 51 -51.81 55.14 6.97
C VAL A 51 -51.17 53.96 7.69
N GLU A 52 -50.74 54.12 8.94
CA GLU A 52 -50.14 53.02 9.70
C GLU A 52 -51.15 51.91 10.00
N LYS A 53 -52.39 52.28 10.34
CA LYS A 53 -53.48 51.31 10.53
C LYS A 53 -53.70 50.49 9.25
N LEU A 54 -53.87 51.16 8.11
CA LEU A 54 -54.07 50.52 6.82
C LEU A 54 -52.88 49.64 6.42
N ARG A 55 -51.64 50.07 6.69
CA ARG A 55 -50.44 49.25 6.49
C ARG A 55 -50.52 47.93 7.25
N THR A 56 -50.91 47.98 8.52
CA THR A 56 -51.05 46.76 9.34
C THR A 56 -52.18 45.86 8.85
N GLU A 57 -53.30 46.44 8.42
CA GLU A 57 -54.46 45.71 7.88
C GLU A 57 -54.12 45.01 6.56
N LEU A 58 -53.46 45.71 5.63
CA LEU A 58 -53.03 45.14 4.34
C LEU A 58 -51.98 44.03 4.53
N LYS A 59 -51.07 44.21 5.49
CA LYS A 59 -49.98 43.25 5.73
C LYS A 59 -50.43 42.03 6.51
N ALA A 60 -51.46 42.14 7.36
CA ALA A 60 -51.95 41.06 8.20
C ALA A 60 -52.29 39.76 7.44
N PRO A 61 -53.14 39.76 6.39
CA PRO A 61 -53.48 38.54 5.66
C PRO A 61 -52.28 37.95 4.92
N LEU A 62 -51.34 38.77 4.45
CA LEU A 62 -50.13 38.32 3.77
C LEU A 62 -49.18 37.60 4.73
N LEU A 63 -48.99 38.16 5.94
CA LEU A 63 -48.16 37.53 6.97
C LEU A 63 -48.78 36.21 7.44
N GLU A 64 -50.10 36.18 7.61
CA GLU A 64 -50.78 34.95 8.01
C GLU A 64 -50.70 33.89 6.91
N ARG A 65 -50.86 34.29 5.64
CA ARG A 65 -50.66 33.38 4.51
C ARG A 65 -49.23 32.86 4.43
N GLY A 66 -48.23 33.70 4.69
CA GLY A 66 -46.82 33.31 4.75
C GLY A 66 -46.58 32.22 5.79
N LYS A 67 -47.09 32.40 7.02
CA LYS A 67 -46.98 31.38 8.08
C LYS A 67 -47.63 30.05 7.69
N GLN A 68 -48.78 30.09 7.03
CA GLN A 68 -49.45 28.88 6.56
C GLN A 68 -48.63 28.14 5.52
N ILE A 69 -48.01 28.87 4.58
CA ILE A 69 -47.11 28.29 3.57
C ILE A 69 -45.92 27.63 4.25
N ASP A 70 -45.26 28.32 5.19
CA ASP A 70 -44.10 27.79 5.90
C ASP A 70 -44.45 26.53 6.71
N ALA A 71 -45.60 26.55 7.40
CA ALA A 71 -46.08 25.41 8.18
C ALA A 71 -46.39 24.20 7.29
N GLU A 72 -47.06 24.42 6.16
CA GLU A 72 -47.42 23.35 5.24
C GLU A 72 -46.19 22.77 4.53
N ALA A 73 -45.24 23.62 4.12
CA ALA A 73 -43.97 23.18 3.56
C ALA A 73 -43.22 22.30 4.58
N LYS A 74 -43.15 22.72 5.85
CA LYS A 74 -42.53 21.93 6.91
C LYS A 74 -43.21 20.56 7.10
N ARG A 75 -44.56 20.52 7.08
CA ARG A 75 -45.32 19.27 7.19
C ARG A 75 -45.00 18.32 6.03
N ILE A 76 -45.10 18.81 4.80
CA ILE A 76 -44.84 18.01 3.59
C ILE A 76 -43.39 17.51 3.58
N THR A 77 -42.41 18.36 3.91
CA THR A 77 -41.01 17.94 3.98
C THR A 77 -40.80 16.84 5.01
N ALA A 78 -41.43 16.93 6.19
CA ALA A 78 -41.32 15.88 7.20
C ALA A 78 -41.92 14.54 6.71
N GLU A 79 -43.04 14.58 6.01
CA GLU A 79 -43.66 13.38 5.41
C GLU A 79 -42.80 12.76 4.32
N LEU A 80 -42.18 13.59 3.46
CA LEU A 80 -41.26 13.12 2.43
C LEU A 80 -40.01 12.47 3.03
N ILE A 81 -39.42 13.08 4.07
CA ILE A 81 -38.26 12.51 4.78
C ILE A 81 -38.62 11.15 5.40
N ALA A 82 -39.80 11.03 6.01
CA ALA A 82 -40.26 9.77 6.60
C ALA A 82 -40.42 8.63 5.57
N ILE A 83 -40.61 8.97 4.28
CA ILE A 83 -40.63 8.02 3.16
C ILE A 83 -39.21 7.75 2.64
N GLU A 84 -38.38 8.78 2.52
CA GLU A 84 -37.03 8.71 1.96
C GLU A 84 -36.05 7.94 2.86
N GLU A 85 -36.04 8.21 4.17
CA GLU A 85 -35.12 7.59 5.12
C GLU A 85 -35.12 6.06 5.11
N PRO A 86 -36.28 5.36 5.16
CA PRO A 86 -36.28 3.90 5.11
C PRO A 86 -35.82 3.35 3.74
N ILE A 87 -36.04 4.08 2.65
CA ILE A 87 -35.56 3.69 1.32
C ILE A 87 -34.03 3.77 1.26
N ASP A 88 -33.45 4.88 1.71
CA ASP A 88 -31.99 5.06 1.80
C ASP A 88 -31.35 4.00 2.72
N ALA A 89 -31.97 3.73 3.87
CA ALA A 89 -31.50 2.70 4.79
C ALA A 89 -31.51 1.30 4.15
N ALA A 90 -32.55 0.96 3.37
CA ALA A 90 -32.63 -0.32 2.67
C ALA A 90 -31.57 -0.44 1.55
N ILE A 91 -31.33 0.64 0.80
CA ILE A 91 -30.27 0.69 -0.23
C ILE A 91 -28.90 0.44 0.42
N LYS A 92 -28.57 1.20 1.47
CA LYS A 92 -27.28 1.07 2.18
C LYS A 92 -27.08 -0.32 2.79
N ALA A 93 -28.15 -0.95 3.30
CA ALA A 93 -28.08 -2.30 3.82
C ALA A 93 -27.74 -3.33 2.73
N GLU A 94 -28.34 -3.20 1.55
CA GLU A 94 -28.10 -4.10 0.42
C GLU A 94 -26.71 -3.88 -0.21
N GLU A 95 -26.26 -2.64 -0.34
CA GLU A 95 -24.90 -2.31 -0.79
C GLU A 95 -23.85 -2.94 0.13
N ARG A 96 -24.01 -2.77 1.45
CA ARG A 96 -23.12 -3.39 2.45
C ARG A 96 -23.12 -4.92 2.31
N ARG A 97 -24.29 -5.56 2.15
CA ARG A 97 -24.39 -7.01 1.97
C ARG A 97 -23.61 -7.50 0.74
N LYS A 98 -23.74 -6.79 -0.38
CA LYS A 98 -23.01 -7.12 -1.62
C LYS A 98 -21.50 -6.94 -1.47
N GLU A 99 -21.08 -5.87 -0.80
CA GLU A 99 -19.66 -5.63 -0.52
C GLU A 99 -19.07 -6.70 0.39
N GLU A 100 -19.77 -7.07 1.46
CA GLU A 100 -19.35 -8.14 2.38
C GLU A 100 -19.26 -9.50 1.66
N GLU A 101 -20.23 -9.84 0.81
CA GLU A 101 -20.21 -11.06 0.00
C GLU A 101 -19.04 -11.06 -0.99
N LYS A 102 -18.81 -9.94 -1.69
CA LYS A 102 -17.67 -9.79 -2.61
C LYS A 102 -16.34 -9.91 -1.88
N ALA A 103 -16.22 -9.27 -0.71
CA ALA A 103 -15.01 -9.33 0.12
C ALA A 103 -14.80 -10.74 0.70
N ALA A 104 -15.86 -11.46 1.06
CA ALA A 104 -15.77 -12.86 1.50
C ALA A 104 -15.30 -13.78 0.37
N LYS A 105 -15.88 -13.66 -0.84
CA LYS A 105 -15.44 -14.42 -2.03
C LYS A 105 -14.00 -14.11 -2.40
N ALA A 106 -13.60 -12.84 -2.39
CA ALA A 106 -12.23 -12.44 -2.67
C ALA A 106 -11.23 -12.98 -1.64
N ARG A 107 -11.59 -12.99 -0.34
CA ARG A 107 -10.76 -13.60 0.72
C ARG A 107 -10.64 -15.11 0.56
N ALA A 108 -11.75 -15.80 0.31
CA ALA A 108 -11.74 -17.25 0.09
C ALA A 108 -10.89 -17.63 -1.13
N GLU A 109 -10.99 -16.87 -2.23
CA GLU A 109 -10.17 -17.10 -3.41
C GLU A 109 -8.69 -16.78 -3.16
N ALA A 110 -8.39 -15.67 -2.48
CA ALA A 110 -7.01 -15.34 -2.11
C ALA A 110 -6.39 -16.40 -1.21
N GLU A 111 -7.15 -16.93 -0.24
CA GLU A 111 -6.71 -18.03 0.62
C GLU A 111 -6.49 -19.32 -0.17
N ARG A 112 -7.42 -19.68 -1.07
CA ARG A 112 -7.27 -20.84 -1.96
C ARG A 112 -5.98 -20.73 -2.78
N VAL A 113 -5.77 -19.60 -3.44
CA VAL A 113 -4.57 -19.35 -4.26
C VAL A 113 -3.30 -19.35 -3.40
N ALA A 114 -3.33 -18.77 -2.20
CA ALA A 114 -2.20 -18.79 -1.27
C ALA A 114 -1.84 -20.21 -0.82
N GLN A 115 -2.83 -21.05 -0.52
CA GLN A 115 -2.61 -22.45 -0.13
C GLN A 115 -1.98 -23.25 -1.27
N ILE A 116 -2.47 -23.10 -2.51
CA ILE A 116 -1.90 -23.77 -3.68
C ILE A 116 -0.44 -23.33 -3.90
N ASN A 117 -0.19 -22.01 -3.84
CA ASN A 117 1.17 -21.48 -3.98
C ASN A 117 2.12 -21.94 -2.86
N ALA A 118 1.63 -22.04 -1.62
CA ALA A 118 2.42 -22.55 -0.50
C ALA A 118 2.83 -24.02 -0.71
N ARG A 119 1.91 -24.87 -1.20
CA ARG A 119 2.21 -26.26 -1.59
C ARG A 119 3.24 -26.32 -2.71
N LEU A 120 3.08 -25.50 -3.75
CA LEU A 120 4.01 -25.43 -4.87
C LEU A 120 5.41 -24.98 -4.42
N LEU A 121 5.48 -24.01 -3.51
CA LEU A 121 6.74 -23.55 -2.91
C LEU A 121 7.40 -24.65 -2.07
N HIS A 122 6.62 -25.47 -1.36
CA HIS A 122 7.13 -26.60 -0.61
C HIS A 122 7.86 -27.59 -1.51
N ILE A 123 7.25 -27.95 -2.66
CA ILE A 123 7.89 -28.80 -3.68
C ILE A 123 9.23 -28.20 -4.11
N ARG A 124 9.23 -26.92 -4.48
CA ARG A 124 10.44 -26.23 -4.98
C ARG A 124 11.56 -26.09 -3.96
N ARG A 125 11.27 -26.14 -2.66
CA ARG A 125 12.27 -26.00 -1.58
C ARG A 125 12.98 -27.30 -1.21
N VAL A 126 12.53 -28.45 -1.71
CA VAL A 126 13.13 -29.76 -1.40
C VAL A 126 14.65 -29.82 -1.68
N PRO A 127 15.18 -29.35 -2.82
CA PRO A 127 16.62 -29.38 -3.05
C PRO A 127 17.42 -28.60 -1.99
N THR A 128 16.90 -27.44 -1.56
CA THR A 128 17.55 -26.60 -0.56
C THR A 128 17.64 -27.27 0.81
N SER A 129 16.65 -28.08 1.20
CA SER A 129 16.70 -28.80 2.49
C SER A 129 17.70 -29.97 2.50
N LEU A 130 18.16 -30.39 1.32
CA LEU A 130 19.11 -31.49 1.15
C LEU A 130 20.57 -31.05 0.96
N ILE A 131 20.85 -29.74 0.94
CA ILE A 131 22.22 -29.25 0.86
C ILE A 131 23.05 -29.80 2.02
N GLY A 132 24.17 -30.46 1.69
CA GLY A 132 25.09 -31.07 2.66
C GLY A 132 24.61 -32.38 3.30
N LYS A 133 23.44 -32.91 2.90
CA LYS A 133 22.97 -34.22 3.36
C LYS A 133 23.74 -35.37 2.67
N PRO A 134 23.82 -36.55 3.31
CA PRO A 134 24.51 -37.70 2.73
C PRO A 134 23.74 -38.29 1.54
N VAL A 135 24.45 -39.03 0.67
CA VAL A 135 23.92 -39.68 -0.54
C VAL A 135 22.61 -40.43 -0.29
N GLY A 136 22.55 -41.27 0.75
CA GLY A 136 21.35 -42.06 1.05
C GLY A 136 20.11 -41.26 1.48
N GLU A 137 20.26 -40.01 1.94
CA GLU A 137 19.10 -39.11 2.16
C GLU A 137 18.60 -38.52 0.84
N ILE A 138 19.53 -38.15 -0.06
CA ILE A 138 19.18 -37.62 -1.38
C ILE A 138 18.49 -38.70 -2.23
N GLU A 139 18.97 -39.95 -2.20
CA GLU A 139 18.35 -41.08 -2.92
C GLU A 139 16.92 -41.36 -2.47
N ARG A 140 16.68 -41.39 -1.15
CA ARG A 140 15.33 -41.56 -0.58
C ARG A 140 14.38 -40.45 -1.00
N GLU A 141 14.87 -39.22 -1.05
CA GLU A 141 14.06 -38.08 -1.46
C GLU A 141 13.74 -38.09 -2.96
N ILE A 142 14.68 -38.52 -3.83
CA ILE A 142 14.42 -38.74 -5.25
C ILE A 142 13.32 -39.79 -5.44
N GLU A 143 13.38 -40.89 -4.69
CA GLU A 143 12.36 -41.94 -4.74
C GLU A 143 10.99 -41.39 -4.32
N ARG A 144 10.94 -40.67 -3.18
CA ARG A 144 9.72 -39.99 -2.70
C ARG A 144 9.13 -39.06 -3.76
N MET A 145 9.96 -38.21 -4.35
CA MET A 145 9.54 -37.25 -5.38
C MET A 145 9.15 -37.93 -6.70
N THR A 146 9.69 -39.10 -7.01
CA THR A 146 9.30 -39.91 -8.17
C THR A 146 7.93 -40.54 -7.97
N ALA A 147 7.65 -41.04 -6.77
CA ALA A 147 6.36 -41.62 -6.43
C ALA A 147 5.26 -40.54 -6.29
N TYR A 148 5.63 -39.33 -5.85
CA TYR A 148 4.69 -38.23 -5.65
C TYR A 148 4.03 -37.77 -6.95
N GLN A 149 2.70 -37.82 -6.97
CA GLN A 149 1.86 -37.32 -8.05
C GLN A 149 1.03 -36.15 -7.50
N PRO A 150 1.30 -34.91 -7.95
CA PRO A 150 0.47 -33.77 -7.59
C PRO A 150 -1.00 -34.03 -7.91
N ASP A 151 -1.86 -33.80 -6.93
CA ASP A 151 -3.29 -34.10 -7.04
C ASP A 151 -4.08 -32.95 -7.69
N PRO A 152 -5.01 -33.23 -8.64
CA PRO A 152 -5.83 -32.21 -9.28
C PRO A 152 -6.72 -31.42 -8.30
N GLY A 153 -7.19 -32.03 -7.22
CA GLY A 153 -7.96 -31.35 -6.18
C GLY A 153 -7.13 -30.44 -5.29
N GLU A 154 -5.83 -30.73 -5.13
CA GLU A 154 -4.93 -29.91 -4.33
C GLU A 154 -4.34 -28.71 -5.07
N PHE A 155 -4.13 -28.83 -6.38
CA PHE A 155 -3.45 -27.81 -7.19
C PHE A 155 -4.36 -27.12 -8.22
N ALA A 156 -5.54 -27.69 -8.51
CA ALA A 156 -6.53 -27.11 -9.41
C ALA A 156 -5.90 -26.63 -10.74
N GLU A 157 -5.99 -25.34 -11.04
CA GLU A 157 -5.47 -24.75 -12.28
C GLU A 157 -3.94 -24.79 -12.35
N LEU A 158 -3.26 -24.88 -11.20
CA LEU A 158 -1.80 -24.93 -11.10
C LEU A 158 -1.24 -26.37 -11.06
N LEU A 159 -2.05 -27.36 -11.41
CA LEU A 159 -1.61 -28.76 -11.51
C LEU A 159 -0.45 -28.94 -12.52
N PRO A 160 -0.49 -28.37 -13.75
CA PRO A 160 0.63 -28.48 -14.68
C PRO A 160 1.93 -27.93 -14.10
N GLU A 161 1.86 -26.81 -13.39
CA GLU A 161 2.98 -26.15 -12.72
C GLU A 161 3.54 -26.99 -11.57
N ALA A 162 2.68 -27.68 -10.83
CA ALA A 162 3.10 -28.60 -9.77
C ALA A 162 3.82 -29.84 -10.33
N ILE A 163 3.32 -30.39 -11.45
CA ILE A 163 3.97 -31.49 -12.17
C ILE A 163 5.33 -31.06 -12.71
N ALA A 164 5.40 -29.88 -13.33
CA ALA A 164 6.65 -29.30 -13.82
C ALA A 164 7.65 -29.08 -12.67
N ALA A 165 7.22 -28.44 -11.58
CA ALA A 165 8.07 -28.18 -10.41
C ALA A 165 8.61 -29.48 -9.79
N ARG A 166 7.79 -30.53 -9.69
CA ARG A 166 8.26 -31.86 -9.23
C ARG A 166 9.32 -32.43 -10.17
N ASN A 167 9.11 -32.35 -11.49
CA ASN A 167 10.07 -32.87 -12.47
C ASN A 167 11.41 -32.09 -12.43
N GLU A 168 11.34 -30.76 -12.34
CA GLU A 168 12.51 -29.90 -12.17
C GLU A 168 13.28 -30.24 -10.89
N VAL A 169 12.57 -30.39 -9.77
CA VAL A 169 13.18 -30.78 -8.49
C VAL A 169 13.86 -32.13 -8.60
N ARG A 170 13.25 -33.14 -9.24
CA ARG A 170 13.88 -34.45 -9.45
C ARG A 170 15.18 -34.33 -10.24
N ALA A 171 15.19 -33.58 -11.34
CA ALA A 171 16.39 -33.37 -12.15
C ALA A 171 17.51 -32.67 -11.35
N VAL A 172 17.16 -31.69 -10.51
CA VAL A 172 18.13 -31.03 -9.60
C VAL A 172 18.68 -32.01 -8.57
N LEU A 173 17.83 -32.83 -7.95
CA LEU A 173 18.27 -33.84 -6.97
C LEU A 173 19.17 -34.90 -7.60
N GLU A 174 18.88 -35.36 -8.82
CA GLU A 174 19.73 -36.29 -9.57
C GLU A 174 21.12 -35.70 -9.85
N THR A 175 21.17 -34.40 -10.16
CA THR A 175 22.43 -33.66 -10.31
C THR A 175 23.19 -33.59 -8.98
N MET A 176 22.51 -33.18 -7.90
CA MET A 176 23.10 -33.11 -6.56
C MET A 176 23.62 -34.48 -6.08
N LEU A 177 22.90 -35.56 -6.37
CA LEU A 177 23.32 -36.92 -6.03
C LEU A 177 24.61 -37.29 -6.76
N THR A 178 24.67 -36.99 -8.06
CA THR A 178 25.85 -37.27 -8.89
C THR A 178 27.07 -36.50 -8.39
N GLU A 179 26.91 -35.22 -8.09
CA GLU A 179 27.98 -34.38 -7.54
C GLU A 179 28.42 -34.87 -6.15
N ARG A 180 27.47 -35.26 -5.30
CA ARG A 180 27.77 -35.77 -3.96
C ARG A 180 28.53 -37.10 -4.01
N LYS A 181 28.13 -38.03 -4.88
CA LYS A 181 28.84 -39.31 -5.08
C LYS A 181 30.28 -39.06 -5.54
N ARG A 182 30.49 -38.16 -6.50
CA ARG A 182 31.85 -37.79 -6.95
C ARG A 182 32.69 -37.19 -5.82
N ALA A 183 32.10 -36.28 -5.04
CA ALA A 183 32.79 -35.67 -3.91
C ALA A 183 33.15 -36.71 -2.83
N ASP A 184 32.25 -37.65 -2.52
CA ASP A 184 32.51 -38.71 -1.54
C ASP A 184 33.59 -39.69 -2.03
N GLU A 185 33.58 -40.06 -3.32
CA GLU A 185 34.63 -40.89 -3.94
C GLU A 185 36.00 -40.20 -3.94
N GLU A 186 36.05 -38.90 -4.30
CA GLU A 186 37.28 -38.12 -4.26
C GLU A 186 37.79 -37.96 -2.82
N GLN A 187 36.90 -37.71 -1.86
CA GLN A 187 37.26 -37.67 -0.44
C GLN A 187 37.82 -39.01 0.02
N ALA A 188 37.23 -40.13 -0.37
CA ALA A 188 37.75 -41.46 -0.04
C ALA A 188 39.16 -41.69 -0.62
N ARG A 189 39.39 -41.31 -1.88
CA ARG A 189 40.73 -41.38 -2.51
C ARG A 189 41.75 -40.53 -1.75
N ILE A 190 41.40 -39.28 -1.43
CA ILE A 190 42.27 -38.37 -0.66
C ILE A 190 42.58 -38.95 0.72
N GLN A 191 41.61 -39.59 1.39
CA GLN A 191 41.86 -40.21 2.69
C GLN A 191 42.82 -41.40 2.58
N VAL A 192 42.64 -42.28 1.60
CA VAL A 192 43.57 -43.39 1.35
C VAL A 192 44.98 -42.87 1.06
N GLU A 193 45.13 -41.89 0.16
CA GLU A 193 46.42 -41.28 -0.16
C GLU A 193 47.08 -40.62 1.08
N ARG A 194 46.28 -39.96 1.94
CA ARG A 194 46.77 -39.38 3.20
C ARG A 194 47.23 -40.44 4.19
N GLU A 195 46.49 -41.54 4.30
CA GLU A 195 46.85 -42.67 5.16
C GLU A 195 48.14 -43.35 4.68
N GLU A 196 48.27 -43.58 3.38
CA GLU A 196 49.50 -44.13 2.77
C GLU A 196 50.70 -43.20 2.96
N LEU A 197 50.53 -41.90 2.72
CA LEU A 197 51.58 -40.91 2.95
C LEU A 197 51.99 -40.86 4.44
N ALA A 198 51.03 -40.96 5.35
CA ALA A 198 51.29 -41.04 6.79
C ALA A 198 52.09 -42.30 7.15
N ARG A 199 51.75 -43.46 6.56
CA ARG A 199 52.51 -44.71 6.74
C ARG A 199 53.94 -44.59 6.21
N LEU A 200 54.13 -44.05 5.01
CA LEU A 200 55.46 -43.85 4.42
C LEU A 200 56.31 -42.90 5.27
N ARG A 201 55.74 -41.80 5.77
CA ARG A 201 56.42 -40.87 6.68
C ARG A 201 56.84 -41.55 7.99
N ALA A 202 55.97 -42.40 8.56
CA ALA A 202 56.30 -43.17 9.76
C ALA A 202 57.44 -44.16 9.51
N THR A 203 57.45 -44.85 8.35
CA THR A 203 58.53 -45.76 7.97
C THR A 203 59.86 -45.04 7.76
N VAL A 204 59.87 -43.89 7.08
CA VAL A 204 61.09 -43.09 6.88
C VAL A 204 61.62 -42.52 8.20
N ALA A 205 60.73 -42.10 9.11
CA ALA A 205 61.12 -41.66 10.46
C ALA A 205 61.68 -42.81 11.32
N ALA A 206 61.35 -44.06 10.99
CA ALA A 206 61.86 -45.26 11.66
C ALA A 206 63.15 -45.82 11.03
N LEU A 207 63.61 -45.31 9.88
CA LEU A 207 64.91 -45.68 9.31
C LEU A 207 66.05 -45.09 10.18
N PRO A 208 67.11 -45.86 10.49
CA PRO A 208 68.29 -45.31 11.16
C PRO A 208 68.93 -44.22 10.28
N PRO A 209 69.55 -43.18 10.88
CA PRO A 209 70.12 -42.07 10.13
C PRO A 209 71.10 -42.59 9.07
N ALA A 210 71.00 -42.06 7.85
CA ALA A 210 71.85 -42.46 6.74
C ALA A 210 73.34 -42.39 7.15
N PRO A 211 74.17 -43.38 6.76
CA PRO A 211 75.60 -43.33 7.04
C PRO A 211 76.20 -42.08 6.40
N PRO A 212 77.10 -41.35 7.11
CA PRO A 212 77.67 -40.11 6.59
C PRO A 212 78.41 -40.36 5.27
N PRO A 213 78.41 -39.41 4.32
CA PRO A 213 79.12 -39.59 3.06
C PRO A 213 80.61 -39.83 3.32
N GLU A 214 81.15 -40.92 2.75
CA GLU A 214 82.56 -41.28 2.89
C GLU A 214 83.47 -40.19 2.28
N PRO A 215 84.56 -39.81 2.97
CA PRO A 215 85.48 -38.78 2.49
C PRO A 215 86.32 -39.28 1.32
N SER A 216 86.41 -38.47 0.27
CA SER A 216 87.26 -38.70 -0.89
C SER A 216 88.75 -38.79 -0.52
N ALA A 217 89.37 -39.93 -0.84
CA ALA A 217 90.81 -40.11 -0.80
C ALA A 217 91.46 -39.48 -2.05
N THR A 218 92.50 -38.68 -1.82
CA THR A 218 93.41 -38.08 -2.80
C THR A 218 94.20 -39.16 -3.57
N PRO A 219 94.56 -38.91 -4.84
CA PRO A 219 95.96 -39.16 -5.21
C PRO A 219 96.64 -38.00 -6.00
N ALA A 220 97.98 -38.11 -6.02
CA ALA A 220 99.06 -37.18 -6.34
C ALA A 220 99.07 -36.45 -7.72
N PRO A 221 99.89 -35.38 -7.88
CA PRO A 221 100.19 -34.70 -9.16
C PRO A 221 101.46 -35.28 -9.85
N PRO A 222 101.95 -34.77 -11.02
CA PRO A 222 101.30 -34.10 -12.17
C PRO A 222 101.72 -34.70 -13.55
N ALA A 223 101.05 -34.32 -14.64
CA ALA A 223 101.70 -34.18 -15.96
C ALA A 223 101.02 -33.10 -16.83
N ASN A 224 101.87 -32.28 -17.42
CA ASN A 224 101.65 -31.10 -18.27
C ASN A 224 100.60 -31.25 -19.39
N GLY A 225 99.95 -30.12 -19.75
CA GLY A 225 99.51 -29.91 -21.13
C GLY A 225 98.28 -29.04 -21.37
N THR A 226 98.51 -27.72 -21.41
CA THR A 226 97.79 -26.74 -22.27
C THR A 226 96.52 -26.05 -21.72
N LYS A 227 96.57 -24.72 -21.87
CA LYS A 227 95.73 -23.64 -21.36
C LYS A 227 94.53 -23.34 -22.31
N PRO A 228 93.62 -22.38 -22.01
CA PRO A 228 92.18 -22.61 -21.89
C PRO A 228 91.34 -21.88 -22.96
N ASN A 229 90.01 -22.07 -22.95
CA ASN A 229 89.11 -20.98 -23.36
C ASN A 229 87.86 -20.85 -22.46
N ASN A 230 87.60 -19.58 -22.16
CA ASN A 230 86.64 -18.97 -21.24
C ASN A 230 85.19 -19.06 -21.75
N GLY A 231 84.24 -19.22 -20.82
CA GLY A 231 82.81 -19.10 -21.12
C GLY A 231 81.93 -18.86 -19.89
N ARG A 232 81.87 -17.60 -19.45
CA ARG A 232 80.96 -17.07 -18.41
C ARG A 232 79.48 -17.18 -18.82
N GLY A 233 78.59 -17.47 -17.87
CA GLY A 233 77.17 -17.12 -17.94
C GLY A 233 76.36 -17.81 -16.84
N LYS A 234 76.17 -17.20 -15.66
CA LYS A 234 75.17 -16.16 -15.29
C LYS A 234 73.98 -16.78 -14.53
N LYS A 235 73.86 -16.37 -13.26
CA LYS A 235 72.70 -16.53 -12.39
C LYS A 235 71.55 -15.59 -12.81
N ALA A 236 70.31 -16.03 -12.61
CA ALA A 236 69.13 -15.20 -12.37
C ALA A 236 68.22 -16.02 -11.42
N LYS A 237 67.94 -15.66 -10.15
CA LYS A 237 67.14 -14.55 -9.59
C LYS A 237 65.75 -14.45 -10.26
N LEU A 238 64.70 -14.90 -9.56
CA LEU A 238 63.70 -14.09 -8.81
C LEU A 238 62.64 -13.54 -9.78
N THR A 239 61.33 -13.83 -9.67
CA THR A 239 60.35 -13.32 -8.69
C THR A 239 58.96 -13.99 -8.86
N PRO A 240 58.05 -13.93 -7.86
CA PRO A 240 56.64 -14.32 -7.99
C PRO A 240 55.76 -13.14 -8.46
N ILE A 241 54.69 -13.45 -9.20
CA ILE A 241 53.68 -12.51 -9.71
C ILE A 241 52.43 -12.59 -8.82
N GLN A 242 51.82 -11.42 -8.58
CA GLN A 242 50.51 -11.22 -7.96
C GLN A 242 49.37 -11.72 -8.84
#